data_AF-A0A376W5P7-F1
#
_entry.id   AF-A0A376W5P7-F1
#
_cell.length_a   1.000
_cell.length_b   1.000
_cell.length_c   1.000
_cell.angle_alpha   90.00
_cell.angle_beta   90.00
_cell.angle_gamma   90.00
#
_symmetry.space_group_name_H-M   'P 1'
#
loop_
_entity.id
_entity.type
_entity.pdbx_description
1 polymer ?
#
loop_
_entity_poly.entity_id
_entity_poly.type
_entity_poly.pdbx_seq_one_letter_code
_entity_poly.pdbx_strand_id
1 'polypeptide(L)' 'MLMRGHPHIFWRQIPISMNSRKLMKACPAGLYKQDDAGNIHFDSAGCLECGTCRVLCGNTILKQWQYPAGTFGIEFRYG' A
#
# COMPACT_ATOMS: atom_id res chain seq x y z
N MET A 1 -23.39 -12.23 -1.96
CA MET A 1 -22.81 -11.35 -3.00
C MET A 1 -21.52 -10.76 -2.43
N LEU A 2 -20.39 -11.45 -2.63
CA LEU A 2 -19.09 -11.08 -2.03
C LEU A 2 -18.43 -10.00 -2.89
N MET A 3 -18.51 -8.74 -2.48
CA MET A 3 -17.79 -7.64 -3.12
C MET A 3 -16.30 -7.70 -2.72
N ARG A 4 -15.53 -8.50 -3.48
CA ARG A 4 -14.07 -8.45 -3.49
C ARG A 4 -13.63 -7.11 -4.08
N GLY A 5 -12.74 -6.39 -3.37
CA GLY A 5 -11.83 -5.44 -4.02
C GLY A 5 -12.26 -3.97 -4.05
N HIS A 6 -12.50 -3.34 -2.90
CA HIS A 6 -12.41 -1.88 -2.81
C HIS A 6 -10.98 -1.51 -2.38
N PRO A 7 -10.05 -1.20 -3.32
CA PRO A 7 -8.71 -0.78 -2.96
C PRO A 7 -8.80 0.51 -2.12
N HIS A 8 -8.37 0.42 -0.87
CA HIS A 8 -8.39 1.54 0.09
C HIS A 8 -7.11 2.40 -0.01
N ILE A 9 -6.19 2.01 -0.89
CA ILE A 9 -4.98 2.75 -1.24
C ILE A 9 -5.00 2.96 -2.75
N PHE A 10 -5.04 4.23 -3.16
CA PHE A 10 -4.82 4.59 -4.55
C PHE A 10 -3.40 5.14 -4.69
N TRP A 11 -2.62 4.47 -5.52
CA TRP A 11 -1.26 4.88 -5.85
C TRP A 11 -1.27 5.69 -7.15
N ARG A 12 -0.59 6.84 -7.15
CA ARG A 12 -0.20 7.53 -8.38
C ARG A 12 0.94 6.75 -9.04
N GLN A 13 0.70 6.04 -10.14
CA GLN A 13 1.79 5.39 -10.89
C GLN A 13 2.85 6.45 -11.23
N ILE A 14 3.99 6.43 -10.56
CA ILE A 14 5.13 7.32 -10.83
C ILE A 14 6.42 6.51 -10.86
N PRO A 15 7.40 6.95 -11.67
CA PRO A 15 8.67 6.27 -11.83
C PRO A 15 9.42 6.08 -10.50
N ILE A 16 10.34 5.13 -10.49
CA ILE A 16 11.20 4.86 -9.33
C ILE A 16 11.83 6.16 -8.84
N SER A 17 11.64 6.43 -7.55
CA SER A 17 12.19 7.59 -6.86
C SER A 17 12.75 7.17 -5.50
N MET A 18 13.36 8.11 -4.77
CA MET A 18 13.76 7.87 -3.39
C MET A 18 12.57 7.46 -2.49
N ASN A 19 11.37 7.98 -2.77
CA ASN A 19 10.19 7.71 -1.96
C ASN A 19 9.65 6.28 -2.19
N SER A 20 9.66 5.76 -3.41
CA SER A 20 9.28 4.36 -3.65
C SER A 20 10.24 3.38 -2.96
N ARG A 21 11.54 3.67 -2.98
CA ARG A 21 12.55 2.89 -2.24
C ARG A 21 12.33 2.90 -0.73
N LYS A 22 11.89 4.03 -0.15
CA LYS A 22 11.50 4.08 1.26
C LYS A 22 10.35 3.14 1.55
N LEU A 23 9.31 3.12 0.70
CA LEU A 23 8.16 2.22 0.90
C LEU A 23 8.52 0.74 0.76
N MET A 24 9.38 0.38 -0.19
CA MET A 24 9.88 -1.00 -0.32
C MET A 24 10.60 -1.49 0.94
N LYS A 25 11.32 -0.60 1.63
CA LYS A 25 12.05 -0.94 2.87
C LYS A 25 11.21 -0.86 4.13
N ALA A 26 10.25 0.06 4.18
CA ALA A 26 9.52 0.40 5.40
C ALA A 26 8.14 -0.26 5.50
N CYS A 27 7.56 -0.75 4.39
CA CYS A 27 6.28 -1.42 4.43
C CYS A 27 6.43 -2.82 5.05
N PRO A 28 5.87 -3.08 6.25
CA PRO A 28 6.02 -4.38 6.91
C PRO A 28 5.32 -5.52 6.16
N ALA A 29 4.35 -5.18 5.29
CA ALA A 29 3.58 -6.13 4.50
C ALA A 29 4.20 -6.42 3.12
N GLY A 30 5.30 -5.74 2.75
CA GLY A 30 5.99 -5.99 1.47
C GLY A 30 5.16 -5.70 0.21
N LEU A 31 4.24 -4.73 0.26
CA LEU A 31 3.29 -4.44 -0.84
C LEU A 31 3.94 -3.80 -2.08
N TYR A 32 5.18 -3.34 -1.97
CA TYR A 32 5.88 -2.55 -2.97
C TYR A 32 7.04 -3.38 -3.51
N LYS A 33 7.01 -3.78 -4.79
CA LYS A 33 8.06 -4.60 -5.41
C LYS A 33 8.53 -3.98 -6.72
N GLN A 34 9.82 -4.05 -6.99
CA GLN A 34 10.40 -3.63 -8.25
C GLN A 34 10.68 -4.87 -9.12
N ASP A 35 10.32 -4.80 -10.41
CA ASP A 35 10.71 -5.82 -11.39
C ASP A 35 12.06 -5.52 -12.07
N ASP A 36 12.55 -6.45 -12.88
CA ASP A 36 13.84 -6.33 -13.57
C ASP A 36 13.88 -5.18 -14.59
N ALA A 37 12.71 -4.74 -15.08
CA ALA A 37 12.58 -3.60 -15.98
C ALA A 37 12.54 -2.25 -15.23
N GLY A 38 12.56 -2.27 -13.89
CA GLY A 38 12.50 -1.06 -13.07
C GLY A 38 11.09 -0.50 -12.90
N ASN A 39 10.03 -1.27 -13.18
CA ASN A 39 8.68 -0.88 -12.84
C ASN A 39 8.38 -1.27 -11.40
N ILE A 40 7.48 -0.51 -10.77
CA ILE A 40 7.03 -0.79 -9.41
C ILE A 40 5.63 -1.39 -9.45
N HIS A 41 5.50 -2.54 -8.83
CA HIS A 41 4.26 -3.27 -8.62
C HIS A 41 3.73 -3.01 -7.21
N PHE A 42 2.41 -2.90 -7.13
CA PHE A 42 1.67 -2.68 -5.89
C PHE A 42 0.58 -3.72 -5.71
N ASP A 43 0.48 -4.26 -4.50
CA ASP A 43 -0.66 -5.06 -4.10
C ASP A 43 -1.30 -4.51 -2.83
N SER A 44 -2.51 -3.96 -2.93
CA SER A 44 -3.24 -3.44 -1.76
C SER A 44 -3.91 -4.52 -0.91
N ALA A 45 -4.07 -5.74 -1.42
CA ALA A 45 -4.82 -6.80 -0.74
C ALA A 45 -4.12 -7.30 0.53
N GLY A 46 -2.78 -7.25 0.56
CA GLY A 46 -1.98 -7.62 1.73
C GLY A 46 -1.79 -6.50 2.75
N CYS A 47 -2.45 -5.35 2.61
CA CYS A 47 -2.16 -4.20 3.46
C CYS A 47 -2.51 -4.47 4.93
N LEU A 48 -1.54 -4.26 5.82
CA LEU A 48 -1.71 -4.36 7.27
C LEU A 48 -2.32 -3.11 7.92
N GLU A 49 -2.78 -2.14 7.13
CA GLU A 49 -3.39 -0.88 7.61
C GLU A 49 -2.55 -0.06 8.60
N CYS A 50 -1.25 -0.37 8.73
CA CYS A 50 -0.32 0.26 9.67
C CYS A 50 -0.03 1.74 9.41
N GLY A 51 -0.40 2.28 8.24
CA GLY A 51 -0.25 3.69 7.93
C GLY A 51 1.18 4.17 7.59
N THR A 52 2.21 3.32 7.63
CA THR A 52 3.60 3.71 7.32
C THR A 52 3.73 4.43 5.97
N CYS A 53 3.05 3.93 4.94
CA CYS A 53 3.06 4.54 3.62
C CYS A 53 2.41 5.93 3.61
N ARG A 54 1.31 6.13 4.35
CA ARG A 54 0.66 7.43 4.54
C ARG A 54 1.59 8.43 5.20
N VAL A 55 2.29 8.04 6.27
CA VAL A 55 3.21 8.92 7.01
C VAL A 55 4.41 9.32 6.15
N LEU A 56 5.06 8.36 5.49
CA LEU A 56 6.28 8.64 4.73
C LEU A 56 6.02 9.42 3.44
N CYS A 57 4.84 9.24 2.84
CA CYS A 57 4.65 9.49 1.42
C CYS A 57 3.24 9.93 1.01
N GLY A 58 2.39 10.30 1.97
CA GLY A 58 1.00 10.73 1.74
C GLY A 58 0.83 11.89 0.76
N ASN A 59 1.83 12.76 0.65
CA ASN A 59 1.79 13.96 -0.21
C ASN A 59 2.54 13.78 -1.54
N THR A 60 3.09 12.60 -1.83
CA THR A 60 3.97 12.39 -2.99
C THR A 60 3.50 11.24 -3.89
N ILE A 61 3.66 10.00 -3.44
CA ILE A 61 3.35 8.78 -4.20
C ILE A 61 1.93 8.27 -3.95
N LEU A 62 1.37 8.51 -2.77
CA LEU A 62 -0.01 8.12 -2.50
C LEU A 62 -0.96 9.16 -3.06
N LYS A 63 -1.88 8.74 -3.93
CA LYS A 63 -3.00 9.58 -4.38
C LYS A 63 -4.06 9.67 -3.30
N GLN A 64 -4.32 8.55 -2.61
CA GLN A 64 -5.27 8.46 -1.52
C GLN A 64 -4.92 7.26 -0.64
N TRP A 65 -5.11 7.42 0.66
CA TRP A 65 -5.03 6.35 1.64
C TRP A 65 -6.19 6.54 2.62
N GLN A 66 -6.98 5.50 2.80
CA GLN A 66 -8.07 5.45 3.78
C GLN A 66 -8.12 4.07 4.40
N TYR A 67 -8.75 3.93 5.57
CA TYR A 67 -9.06 2.60 6.07
C TYR A 67 -10.04 1.87 5.13
N PRO A 68 -9.99 0.53 5.05
CA PRO A 68 -11.03 -0.25 4.40
C PRO A 68 -12.41 0.08 4.97
N ALA A 69 -13.45 -0.24 4.20
CA ALA A 69 -14.81 -0.17 4.71
C ALA A 69 -14.98 -1.13 5.91
N GLY A 70 -15.92 -0.83 6.81
CA GLY A 70 -16.20 -1.68 7.96
C GLY A 70 -16.43 -3.15 7.56
N THR A 71 -15.96 -4.09 8.37
CA THR A 71 -15.92 -5.55 8.11
C THR A 71 -14.92 -6.01 7.03
N PHE A 72 -14.15 -5.10 6.43
CA PHE A 72 -13.01 -5.43 5.56
C PHE A 72 -11.70 -5.05 6.24
N GLY A 73 -10.60 -5.54 5.68
CA GLY A 73 -9.27 -5.25 6.17
C GLY A 73 -8.65 -6.42 6.92
N ILE A 74 -7.67 -6.10 7.75
CA ILE A 74 -6.98 -7.08 8.57
C ILE A 74 -7.69 -7.35 9.90
N GLU A 75 -7.55 -8.59 10.35
CA GLU A 75 -8.04 -9.04 11.66
C GLU A 75 -6.86 -9.55 12.48
N PHE A 76 -6.57 -8.87 13.60
CA PHE A 76 -5.57 -9.34 14.54
C PHE A 76 -6.18 -10.38 15.48
N ARG A 77 -5.58 -11.58 15.53
CA ARG A 77 -6.04 -12.66 16.42
C ARG A 77 -5.47 -12.58 17.83
N TYR A 78 -4.24 -12.09 17.95
CA TYR A 78 -3.46 -12.07 19.19
C TYR A 78 -2.59 -10.81 19.30
N GLY A 79 -3.18 -9.65 18.93
CA GLY A 79 -2.54 -8.33 18.73
C GLY A 79 -1.22 -8.08 19.45
#